data_AF-W9QXW4-F1
#
_entry.id   AF-W9QXW4-F1
#
_cell.length_a   1.000
_cell.length_b   1.000
_cell.length_c   1.000
_cell.angle_alpha   90.00
_cell.angle_beta   90.00
_cell.angle_gamma   90.00
#
_symmetry.space_group_name_H-M   'P 1'
#
loop_
_entity.id
_entity.type
_entity.pdbx_description
1 polymer ?
#
loop_
_entity_poly.entity_id
_entity_poly.type
_entity_poly.pdbx_seq_one_letter_code
_entity_poly.pdbx_strand_id
1 'polypeptide(L)'
;MAEPDHVFVRPLPNLAHGDYPAGFPFFYITPAQHEKILRKFYPEENGPVTNIDPIGNSPVIIRKDLLEKIAPTWMNVSLRMKDDPEADKVFGWVLEMYAYAVASALHGVQHILRRDFMLQGELTYGKIGEWRFDKRSYLRGPPPKNLSLPPPGVPESVVCLQ
;
A
#
# COMPACT_ATOMS: atom_id res chain seq x y z
N MET A 1 0.61 -7.87 5.50
CA MET A 1 1.65 -7.22 4.70
C MET A 1 1.63 -5.74 5.01
N ALA A 2 2.79 -5.23 5.43
CA ALA A 2 3.00 -3.83 5.76
C ALA A 2 4.31 -3.41 5.09
N GLU A 3 4.27 -2.29 4.37
CA GLU A 3 5.45 -1.64 3.80
C GLU A 3 6.29 -0.97 4.91
N PRO A 4 7.59 -0.70 4.66
CA PRO A 4 8.50 -0.18 5.68
C PRO A 4 8.17 1.24 6.19
N ASP A 5 7.18 1.90 5.59
CA ASP A 5 6.62 3.20 6.00
C ASP A 5 5.47 3.06 7.03
N HIS A 6 5.06 1.84 7.38
CA HIS A 6 4.01 1.59 8.36
C HIS A 6 4.59 1.31 9.75
N VAL A 7 4.02 1.96 10.78
CA VAL A 7 4.31 1.70 12.19
C VAL A 7 3.03 1.28 12.92
N PHE A 8 3.09 0.20 13.68
CA PHE A 8 1.97 -0.22 14.52
C PHE A 8 1.93 0.60 15.81
N VAL A 9 0.89 1.40 15.97
CA VAL A 9 0.67 2.22 17.20
C VAL A 9 0.02 1.40 18.31
N ARG A 10 -0.72 0.34 17.96
CA ARG A 10 -1.39 -0.59 18.88
C ARG A 10 -1.28 -2.01 18.32
N PRO A 11 -1.48 -3.06 19.16
CA PRO A 11 -1.61 -4.42 18.66
C PRO A 11 -2.66 -4.49 17.55
N LEU A 12 -2.31 -5.10 16.42
CA LEU A 12 -3.19 -5.20 15.27
C LEU A 12 -4.21 -6.33 15.50
N PRO A 13 -5.50 -6.04 15.71
CA PRO A 13 -6.51 -7.09 15.72
C PRO A 13 -6.59 -7.78 14.35
N ASN A 14 -6.97 -9.05 14.31
CA ASN A 14 -7.27 -9.69 13.04
C ASN A 14 -8.55 -9.09 12.45
N LEU A 15 -8.41 -8.25 11.42
CA LEU A 15 -9.54 -7.58 10.77
C LEU A 15 -10.00 -8.28 9.48
N ALA A 16 -9.28 -9.33 9.05
CA ALA A 16 -9.72 -10.21 7.98
C ALA A 16 -10.75 -11.22 8.51
N HIS A 17 -11.64 -11.71 7.63
CA HIS A 17 -12.68 -12.66 8.00
C HIS A 17 -12.86 -13.74 6.93
N GLY A 18 -12.62 -15.01 7.30
CA GLY A 18 -12.73 -16.13 6.38
C GLY A 18 -11.77 -16.01 5.19
N ASP A 19 -12.31 -15.98 3.97
CA ASP A 19 -11.59 -15.79 2.72
C ASP A 19 -11.46 -14.32 2.29
N TYR A 20 -11.95 -13.38 3.10
CA TYR A 20 -11.91 -11.94 2.82
C TYR A 20 -10.76 -11.27 3.58
N PRO A 21 -9.66 -10.89 2.91
CA PRO A 21 -8.60 -10.09 3.50
C PRO A 21 -9.12 -8.71 3.92
N ALA A 22 -8.42 -8.02 4.79
CA ALA A 22 -8.70 -6.61 5.09
C ALA A 22 -7.65 -5.71 4.45
N GLY A 23 -8.07 -4.58 3.89
CA GLY A 23 -7.20 -3.62 3.20
C GLY A 23 -7.65 -2.18 3.43
N PHE A 24 -6.72 -1.23 3.30
CA PHE A 24 -7.07 0.19 3.33
C PHE A 24 -7.53 0.66 1.94
N PRO A 25 -8.68 1.36 1.83
CA PRO A 25 -9.13 1.94 0.56
C PRO A 25 -8.35 3.22 0.25
N PHE A 26 -7.51 3.19 -0.78
CA PHE A 26 -6.73 4.34 -1.22
C PHE A 26 -7.56 5.24 -2.14
N PHE A 27 -7.77 6.49 -1.74
CA PHE A 27 -8.59 7.44 -2.48
C PHE A 27 -8.06 7.76 -3.89
N TYR A 28 -6.77 7.53 -4.15
CA TYR A 28 -6.10 7.74 -5.43
C TYR A 28 -6.01 6.46 -6.29
N ILE A 29 -6.48 5.32 -5.79
CA ILE A 29 -6.64 4.10 -6.59
C ILE A 29 -8.10 4.07 -7.06
N THR A 30 -8.32 4.43 -8.33
CA THR A 30 -9.66 4.64 -8.91
C THR A 30 -9.84 3.78 -10.17
N PRO A 31 -10.05 2.47 -10.05
CA PRO A 31 -10.16 1.57 -11.21
C PRO A 31 -11.19 2.00 -12.25
N ALA A 32 -12.33 2.53 -11.82
CA ALA A 32 -13.38 3.04 -12.72
C ALA A 32 -12.92 4.21 -13.62
N GLN A 33 -11.97 5.04 -13.16
CA GLN A 33 -11.44 6.18 -13.95
C GLN A 33 -10.39 5.74 -14.97
N HIS A 34 -9.79 4.57 -14.77
CA HIS A 34 -8.70 4.03 -15.60
C HIS A 34 -9.10 2.78 -16.38
N GLU A 35 -10.41 2.58 -16.60
CA GLU A 35 -10.96 1.37 -17.23
C GLU A 35 -10.24 1.00 -18.52
N LYS A 36 -10.08 1.94 -19.45
CA LYS A 36 -9.44 1.70 -20.76
C LYS A 36 -8.04 1.07 -20.64
N ILE A 37 -7.24 1.50 -19.66
CA ILE A 37 -5.90 0.97 -19.43
C ILE A 37 -5.98 -0.36 -18.69
N LEU A 38 -6.85 -0.45 -17.68
CA LEU A 38 -7.01 -1.66 -16.88
C LEU A 38 -7.53 -2.84 -17.68
N ARG A 39 -8.32 -2.63 -18.74
CA ARG A 39 -8.77 -3.71 -19.63
C ARG A 39 -7.63 -4.50 -20.30
N LYS A 40 -6.44 -3.92 -20.44
CA LYS A 40 -5.24 -4.65 -20.92
C LYS A 40 -4.77 -5.74 -19.94
N PHE A 41 -5.09 -5.58 -18.65
CA PHE A 41 -4.63 -6.44 -17.55
C PHE A 41 -5.79 -7.19 -16.86
N TYR A 42 -7.01 -6.67 -16.99
CA TYR A 42 -8.26 -7.26 -16.52
C TYR A 42 -9.29 -7.30 -17.67
N PRO A 43 -9.19 -8.31 -18.56
CA PRO A 43 -10.09 -8.48 -19.71
C PRO A 43 -11.57 -8.50 -19.33
N GLU A 44 -12.45 -8.13 -20.26
CA GLU A 44 -13.90 -8.06 -20.03
C GLU A 44 -14.51 -9.40 -19.62
N GLU A 45 -13.94 -10.53 -20.05
CA GLU A 45 -14.39 -11.86 -19.60
C GLU A 45 -14.26 -12.10 -18.09
N ASN A 46 -13.40 -11.34 -17.41
CA ASN A 46 -13.23 -11.43 -15.95
C ASN A 46 -14.23 -10.56 -15.17
N GLY A 47 -15.10 -9.82 -15.87
CA GLY A 47 -16.16 -9.01 -15.27
C GLY A 47 -15.88 -7.50 -15.27
N PRO A 48 -16.67 -6.70 -14.54
CA PRO A 48 -16.54 -5.24 -14.53
C PRO A 48 -15.30 -4.78 -13.76
N VAL A 49 -14.70 -3.64 -14.16
CA VAL A 49 -13.55 -3.05 -13.45
C VAL A 49 -13.86 -2.64 -12.00
N THR A 50 -15.15 -2.53 -11.64
CA THR A 50 -15.60 -2.30 -10.27
C THR A 50 -15.33 -3.48 -9.33
N ASN A 51 -14.97 -4.66 -9.87
CA ASN A 51 -14.52 -5.80 -9.06
C ASN A 51 -13.07 -5.63 -8.57
N ILE A 52 -12.33 -4.68 -9.15
CA ILE A 52 -11.00 -4.31 -8.67
C ILE A 52 -11.19 -3.39 -7.48
N ASP A 53 -10.86 -3.90 -6.28
CA ASP A 53 -10.93 -3.10 -5.07
C ASP A 53 -9.98 -1.88 -5.15
N PRO A 54 -10.36 -0.70 -4.63
CA PRO A 54 -9.52 0.50 -4.62
C PRO A 54 -8.44 0.42 -3.53
N ILE A 55 -7.58 -0.60 -3.61
CA ILE A 55 -6.58 -0.94 -2.59
C ILE A 55 -5.17 -1.00 -3.21
N GLY A 56 -4.16 -1.15 -2.35
CA GLY A 56 -2.82 -1.59 -2.72
C GLY A 56 -2.38 -2.81 -1.93
N ASN A 57 -1.13 -3.22 -2.12
CA ASN A 57 -0.50 -4.35 -1.42
C ASN A 57 -0.22 -4.07 0.07
N SER A 58 -0.28 -2.81 0.51
CA SER A 58 -0.07 -2.41 1.90
C SER A 58 -0.90 -1.17 2.24
N PRO A 59 -1.45 -1.05 3.47
CA PRO A 59 -1.52 -2.09 4.50
C PRO A 59 -2.63 -3.10 4.19
N VAL A 60 -2.31 -4.39 4.31
CA VAL A 60 -3.24 -5.50 4.07
C VAL A 60 -3.06 -6.61 5.10
N ILE A 61 -4.15 -7.13 5.67
CA ILE A 61 -4.17 -8.40 6.40
C ILE A 61 -4.76 -9.46 5.48
N ILE A 62 -3.93 -10.41 5.04
CA ILE A 62 -4.29 -11.46 4.10
C ILE A 62 -3.76 -12.81 4.62
N ARG A 63 -4.53 -13.88 4.41
CA ARG A 63 -4.07 -15.23 4.71
C ARG A 63 -2.95 -15.64 3.77
N LYS A 64 -2.04 -16.48 4.26
CA LYS A 64 -0.85 -16.91 3.52
C LYS A 64 -1.20 -17.63 2.21
N ASP A 65 -2.19 -18.52 2.23
CA ASP A 65 -2.64 -19.30 1.07
C ASP A 65 -3.20 -18.41 -0.05
N LEU A 66 -3.98 -17.39 0.30
CA LEU A 66 -4.49 -16.41 -0.66
C LEU A 66 -3.35 -15.56 -1.24
N LEU A 67 -2.39 -15.16 -0.40
CA LEU A 67 -1.22 -14.42 -0.87
C LEU A 67 -0.37 -15.27 -1.82
N GLU A 68 -0.12 -16.53 -1.48
CA GLU A 68 0.59 -17.49 -2.34
C GLU A 68 -0.13 -17.69 -3.69
N LYS A 69 -1.48 -17.70 -3.69
CA LYS A 69 -2.29 -17.78 -4.90
C LYS A 69 -2.13 -16.55 -5.81
N ILE A 70 -2.18 -15.34 -5.25
CA ILE A 70 -2.14 -14.09 -6.04
C ILE A 70 -0.72 -13.66 -6.43
N ALA A 71 0.30 -14.01 -5.65
CA ALA A 71 1.66 -13.49 -5.80
C ALA A 71 2.28 -13.70 -7.21
N PRO A 72 2.16 -14.88 -7.86
CA PRO A 72 2.67 -15.06 -9.22
C PRO A 72 1.98 -14.14 -10.24
N THR A 73 0.66 -14.00 -10.13
CA THR A 73 -0.11 -13.10 -11.01
C THR A 73 0.20 -11.64 -10.74
N TRP A 74 0.35 -11.27 -9.46
CA TRP A 74 0.75 -9.92 -9.07
C TRP A 74 2.09 -9.56 -9.71
N MET A 75 3.11 -10.40 -9.57
CA MET A 75 4.42 -10.17 -10.20
C MET A 75 4.30 -10.01 -11.72
N ASN A 76 3.58 -10.91 -12.39
CA ASN A 76 3.41 -10.86 -13.84
C ASN A 76 2.65 -9.61 -14.31
N VAL A 77 1.59 -9.21 -13.60
CA VAL A 77 0.84 -7.99 -13.91
C VAL A 77 1.69 -6.75 -13.66
N SER A 78 2.47 -6.70 -12.58
CA SER A 78 3.39 -5.60 -12.30
C SER A 78 4.40 -5.41 -13.44
N LEU A 79 5.04 -6.50 -13.89
CA LEU A 79 5.98 -6.45 -15.01
C LEU A 79 5.30 -6.00 -16.31
N ARG A 80 4.13 -6.57 -16.64
CA ARG A 80 3.38 -6.18 -17.84
C ARG A 80 2.93 -4.72 -17.81
N MET A 81 2.49 -4.20 -16.66
CA MET A 81 2.15 -2.80 -16.51
C MET A 81 3.39 -1.91 -16.65
N LYS A 82 4.55 -2.38 -16.15
CA LYS A 82 5.81 -1.64 -16.25
C LYS A 82 6.33 -1.58 -17.69
N ASP A 83 6.13 -2.64 -18.45
CA ASP A 83 6.54 -2.74 -19.85
C ASP A 83 5.56 -2.01 -20.81
N ASP A 84 4.33 -1.72 -20.38
CA ASP A 84 3.35 -0.93 -21.15
C ASP A 84 3.58 0.58 -20.92
N PRO A 85 4.00 1.36 -21.95
CA PRO A 85 4.35 2.77 -21.76
C PRO A 85 3.18 3.66 -21.32
N GLU A 86 1.94 3.29 -21.64
CA GLU A 86 0.75 4.05 -21.23
C GLU A 86 0.44 3.79 -19.75
N ALA A 87 0.49 2.52 -19.33
CA ALA A 87 0.26 2.12 -17.94
C ALA A 87 1.37 2.64 -17.01
N ASP A 88 2.65 2.52 -17.38
CA ASP A 88 3.77 3.04 -16.59
C ASP A 88 3.69 4.57 -16.43
N LYS A 89 3.30 5.28 -17.49
CA LYS A 89 3.12 6.73 -17.44
C LYS A 89 1.94 7.14 -16.55
N VAL A 90 0.82 6.42 -16.61
CA VAL A 90 -0.41 6.78 -15.88
C VAL A 90 -0.34 6.38 -14.42
N PHE A 91 0.09 5.15 -14.12
CA PHE A 91 0.14 4.65 -12.75
C PHE A 91 1.45 5.01 -12.05
N GLY A 92 2.57 5.12 -12.78
CA GLY A 92 3.85 5.56 -12.23
C GLY A 92 4.24 4.82 -10.95
N TRP A 93 4.42 5.56 -9.87
CA TRP A 93 4.86 5.00 -8.59
C TRP A 93 3.81 4.15 -7.86
N VAL A 94 2.52 4.26 -8.21
CA VAL A 94 1.44 3.42 -7.64
C VAL A 94 1.11 2.19 -8.49
N LEU A 95 1.91 1.91 -9.51
CA LEU A 95 1.70 0.81 -10.45
C LEU A 95 1.61 -0.55 -9.74
N GLU A 96 2.48 -0.83 -8.78
CA GLU A 96 2.46 -2.09 -8.04
C GLU A 96 1.19 -2.25 -7.18
N MET A 97 0.61 -1.14 -6.70
CA MET A 97 -0.67 -1.15 -5.98
C MET A 97 -1.82 -1.54 -6.92
N TYR A 98 -1.86 -0.96 -8.13
CA TYR A 98 -2.82 -1.35 -9.16
C TYR A 98 -2.64 -2.81 -9.59
N ALA A 99 -1.40 -3.26 -9.76
CA ALA A 99 -1.12 -4.65 -10.11
C ALA A 99 -1.59 -5.63 -9.04
N TYR A 100 -1.41 -5.30 -7.76
CA TYR A 100 -1.93 -6.08 -6.64
C TYR A 100 -3.47 -6.16 -6.66
N ALA A 101 -4.14 -5.02 -6.87
CA ALA A 101 -5.59 -4.96 -6.93
C ALA A 101 -6.15 -5.78 -8.10
N VAL A 102 -5.54 -5.67 -9.29
CA VAL A 102 -5.90 -6.46 -10.47
C VAL A 102 -5.66 -7.94 -10.24
N ALA A 103 -4.51 -8.34 -9.69
CA ALA A 103 -4.22 -9.75 -9.39
C ALA A 103 -5.22 -10.32 -8.38
N SER A 104 -5.60 -9.55 -7.36
CA SER A 104 -6.63 -9.95 -6.39
C SER A 104 -7.96 -10.19 -7.09
N ALA A 105 -8.39 -9.27 -7.95
CA ALA A 105 -9.64 -9.40 -8.71
C ALA A 105 -9.63 -10.61 -9.67
N LEU A 106 -8.52 -10.86 -10.39
CA LEU A 106 -8.36 -12.00 -11.28
C LEU A 106 -8.51 -13.35 -10.55
N HIS A 107 -8.17 -13.39 -9.27
CA HIS A 107 -8.27 -14.60 -8.43
C HIS A 107 -9.56 -14.65 -7.59
N GLY A 108 -10.47 -13.68 -7.78
CA GLY A 108 -11.72 -13.57 -7.03
C GLY A 108 -11.56 -13.17 -5.57
N VAL A 109 -10.43 -12.57 -5.20
CA VAL A 109 -10.13 -12.14 -3.83
C VAL A 109 -10.62 -10.72 -3.61
N GLN A 110 -11.68 -10.57 -2.81
CA GLN A 110 -12.23 -9.27 -2.42
C GLN A 110 -11.86 -8.90 -0.98
N HIS A 111 -11.64 -7.61 -0.74
CA HIS A 111 -11.15 -7.10 0.53
C HIS A 111 -12.25 -6.39 1.33
N ILE A 112 -12.21 -6.59 2.65
CA ILE A 112 -12.92 -5.76 3.62
C ILE A 112 -12.19 -4.43 3.71
N LEU A 113 -12.81 -3.38 3.18
CA LEU A 113 -12.24 -2.03 3.17
C LEU A 113 -12.33 -1.39 4.55
N ARG A 114 -11.18 -1.15 5.17
CA ARG A 114 -11.04 -0.57 6.52
C ARG A 114 -10.44 0.82 6.43
N ARG A 115 -11.26 1.86 6.60
CA ARG A 115 -10.76 3.25 6.67
C ARG A 115 -9.99 3.53 7.96
N ASP A 116 -10.26 2.75 9.00
CA ASP A 116 -9.60 2.80 10.30
C ASP A 116 -8.28 2.00 10.36
N PHE A 117 -7.84 1.42 9.24
CA PHE A 117 -6.53 0.76 9.15
C PHE A 117 -5.35 1.73 9.25
N MET A 118 -5.58 2.99 8.89
CA MET A 118 -4.59 4.05 9.04
C MET A 118 -5.18 5.15 9.91
N LEU A 119 -4.44 5.55 10.95
CA LEU A 119 -4.59 6.88 11.52
C LEU A 119 -3.85 7.82 10.57
N GLN A 120 -4.55 8.44 9.62
CA GLN A 120 -3.95 9.54 8.87
C GLN A 120 -3.65 10.68 9.85
N GLY A 121 -2.37 10.90 10.16
CA GLY A 121 -1.91 12.17 10.69
C GLY A 121 -2.11 13.28 9.66
N GLU A 122 -2.18 14.53 10.10
CA GLU A 122 -2.25 15.65 9.16
C GLU A 122 -0.94 15.75 8.36
N LEU A 123 -1.03 15.62 7.04
CA LEU A 123 0.09 15.82 6.13
C LEU A 123 0.47 17.31 6.12
N THR A 124 1.52 17.69 6.84
CA THR A 124 2.02 19.06 6.87
C THR A 124 3.05 19.30 5.77
N TYR A 125 2.59 19.46 4.52
CA TYR A 125 3.48 19.79 3.40
C TYR A 125 4.27 21.07 3.67
N GLY A 126 5.59 21.00 3.49
CA GLY A 126 6.50 22.14 3.65
C GLY A 126 6.72 22.62 5.09
N LYS A 127 6.00 22.09 6.08
CA LYS A 127 6.27 22.37 7.48
C LYS A 127 7.25 21.34 8.01
N ILE A 128 8.44 21.79 8.34
CA ILE A 128 9.42 20.99 9.06
C ILE A 128 9.10 21.21 10.54
N GLY A 129 8.69 20.14 11.24
CA GLY A 129 8.59 20.18 12.69
C GLY A 129 9.96 20.48 13.31
N GLU A 130 9.99 21.02 14.52
CA GLU A 130 11.21 21.33 15.26
C GLU A 130 12.18 20.13 15.34
N TRP A 131 11.62 18.92 15.23
CA TRP A 131 12.36 17.67 15.10
C TRP A 131 11.88 16.88 13.86
N ARG A 132 12.82 16.40 13.03
CA ARG A 132 12.54 15.62 11.81
C ARG A 132 13.56 14.50 11.66
N PHE A 133 13.07 13.27 11.50
CA PHE A 133 13.84 12.16 10.94
C PHE A 133 13.26 11.80 9.56
N ASP A 134 14.01 12.08 8.49
CA ASP A 134 13.62 11.69 7.12
C ASP A 134 14.70 10.81 6.50
N LYS A 135 14.33 9.57 6.17
CA LYS A 135 15.17 8.60 5.46
C LYS A 135 15.76 9.17 4.17
N ARG A 136 15.01 10.01 3.45
CA ARG A 136 15.44 10.64 2.19
C ARG A 136 16.59 11.64 2.40
N SER A 137 16.83 12.09 3.62
CA SER A 137 18.01 12.90 3.96
C SER A 137 19.30 12.08 4.00
N TYR A 138 19.22 10.75 4.04
CA TYR A 138 20.36 9.84 4.19
C TYR A 138 20.51 8.88 3.01
N LEU A 139 20.22 9.33 1.79
CA LEU A 139 20.28 8.49 0.59
C LEU A 139 21.69 8.01 0.22
N ARG A 140 22.74 8.70 0.69
CA ARG A 140 24.15 8.43 0.31
C ARG A 140 24.97 7.74 1.41
N GLY A 141 24.34 7.35 2.51
CA GLY A 141 25.03 6.70 3.62
C GLY A 141 24.10 6.49 4.82
N PRO A 142 24.51 5.65 5.80
CA PRO A 142 23.70 5.42 6.98
C PRO A 142 23.50 6.71 7.79
N PRO A 143 22.39 6.84 8.54
CA PRO A 143 22.23 7.93 9.49
C PRO A 143 23.40 8.00 10.49
N PRO A 144 23.82 9.20 10.92
CA PRO A 144 24.89 9.35 11.88
C PRO A 144 24.51 8.68 13.20
N LYS A 145 25.51 8.11 13.89
CA LYS A 145 25.33 7.61 15.26
C LYS A 145 25.02 8.80 16.19
N ASN A 146 24.12 8.61 17.16
CA ASN A 146 23.68 9.61 18.15
C ASN A 146 22.84 10.76 17.58
N LEU A 147 21.72 10.44 16.93
CA LEU A 147 20.72 11.45 16.57
C LEU A 147 20.19 12.16 17.83
N SER A 148 19.92 13.46 17.72
CA SER A 148 19.34 14.23 18.82
C SER A 148 18.00 13.63 19.25
N LEU A 149 17.77 13.52 20.55
CA LEU A 149 16.48 13.09 21.08
C LEU A 149 15.38 14.11 20.73
N PRO A 150 14.12 13.69 20.60
CA PRO A 150 13.01 14.62 20.42
C PRO A 150 12.88 15.58 21.62
N PRO A 151 12.31 16.79 21.42
CA PRO A 151 12.11 17.75 22.50
C PRO A 151 11.26 17.20 23.67
N PRO A 152 11.44 17.71 24.90
CA PRO A 152 10.59 17.35 26.04
C PRO A 152 9.11 17.64 25.75
N GLY A 153 8.23 16.66 25.96
CA GLY A 153 6.78 16.78 25.74
C GLY A 153 6.26 16.15 24.43
N VAL A 154 7.15 15.65 23.57
CA VAL A 154 6.76 14.75 22.48
C VAL A 154 6.34 13.40 23.09
N PRO A 155 5.18 12.82 22.74
CA PRO A 155 4.76 11.52 23.27
C PRO A 155 5.85 10.47 23.05
N GLU A 156 6.27 9.78 24.12
CA GLU A 156 7.30 8.72 24.11
C GLU A 156 6.89 7.46 23.32
N SER A 157 5.91 7.55 22.41
CA SER A 157 5.49 6.44 21.55
C SER A 157 6.48 6.12 20.42
N VAL A 158 7.61 6.83 20.34
CA VAL A 158 8.66 6.56 19.36
C VAL A 158 9.62 5.55 19.97
N VAL A 159 9.40 4.29 19.61
CA VAL A 159 10.13 3.06 19.94
C VAL A 159 11.54 3.27 20.50
N CYS A 160 11.73 2.95 21.78
CA CYS A 160 13.03 2.60 22.32
C CYS A 160 13.37 1.19 21.83
N LEU A 161 14.39 1.02 21.00
CA LEU A 161 14.98 -0.29 20.76
C LEU A 161 15.78 -0.67 22.01
N GLN A 162 15.22 -1.54 22.85
CA GLN A 162 15.96 -2.24 23.90
C GLN A 162 16.69 -3.44 23.32
#